data_AF-A0A3D4C1N9-F1
#
_entry.id   AF-A0A3D4C1N9-F1
#
_cell.length_a   1.000
_cell.length_b   1.000
_cell.length_c   1.000
_cell.angle_alpha   90.00
_cell.angle_beta   90.00
_cell.angle_gamma   90.00
#
_symmetry.space_group_name_H-M   'P 1'
#
loop_
_entity.id
_entity.type
_entity.pdbx_description
1 polymer ?
#
loop_
_entity_poly.entity_id
_entity_poly.type
_entity_poly.pdbx_seq_one_letter_code
_entity_poly.pdbx_strand_id
1 'polypeptide(L)'
;GDNQVLWKNVSGNFLHIWHLESNWNWVSSEGNWGLNSAEALTQETVFGVDANGDGKIGSPSSLTLTGTSGNDILIGGANSDTFNGGLGNDTLYLGLNDNSVDNVNYTLGDATDTVYQFVRGVGGDKLNFTGIANFDVITSGTSTLVRVGDGIAANTGFGTGQLLVTLSETSGFTSANANINLFGGNFLFN
;
A
#
# COMPACT_ATOMS: atom_id res chain seq x y z
N GLY A 1 6.10 13.54 26.25
CA GLY A 1 6.12 13.65 24.78
C GLY A 1 7.55 13.42 24.36
N ASP A 2 7.76 12.53 23.41
CA ASP A 2 9.07 12.22 22.86
C ASP A 2 9.24 13.06 21.60
N ASN A 3 9.86 14.23 21.74
CA ASN A 3 10.14 15.11 20.61
C ASN A 3 11.36 14.53 19.88
N GLN A 4 11.34 14.53 18.55
CA GLN A 4 12.45 14.00 17.75
C GLN A 4 12.96 15.03 16.75
N VAL A 5 14.29 15.07 16.56
CA VAL A 5 14.95 15.87 15.53
C VAL A 5 15.79 14.94 14.67
N LEU A 6 15.48 14.87 13.38
CA LEU A 6 16.34 14.23 12.38
C LEU A 6 17.45 15.20 11.99
N TRP A 7 18.71 14.77 12.10
CA TRP A 7 19.88 15.58 11.80
C TRP A 7 20.78 14.90 10.77
N LYS A 8 21.20 15.68 9.76
CA LYS A 8 22.10 15.27 8.69
C LYS A 8 23.53 15.71 8.99
N ASN A 9 24.42 14.75 9.22
CA ASN A 9 25.85 15.01 9.28
C ASN A 9 26.41 15.11 7.85
N VAL A 10 26.67 16.34 7.39
CA VAL A 10 27.23 16.57 6.05
C VAL A 10 28.66 16.01 5.92
N SER A 11 29.50 16.18 6.94
CA SER A 11 30.91 15.74 6.89
C SER A 11 31.08 14.22 6.96
N GLY A 12 30.19 13.53 7.66
CA GLY A 12 30.23 12.08 7.87
C GLY A 12 29.31 11.31 6.92
N ASN A 13 28.48 12.00 6.15
CA ASN A 13 27.53 11.43 5.20
C ASN A 13 26.53 10.44 5.84
N PHE A 14 25.94 10.82 6.98
CA PHE A 14 24.97 10.00 7.69
C PHE A 14 23.83 10.81 8.33
N LEU A 15 22.73 10.12 8.60
CA LEU A 15 21.60 10.58 9.40
C LEU A 15 21.67 10.03 10.82
N HIS A 16 21.13 10.81 11.76
CA HIS A 16 20.80 10.36 13.11
C HIS A 16 19.58 11.08 13.65
N ILE A 17 18.99 10.55 14.71
CA ILE A 17 17.88 11.16 15.45
C ILE A 17 18.38 11.59 16.84
N TRP A 18 17.95 12.77 17.27
CA TRP A 18 17.96 13.17 18.67
C TRP A 18 16.58 13.00 19.26
N HIS A 19 16.51 12.32 20.40
CA HIS A 19 15.32 12.21 21.22
C HIS A 19 15.39 13.27 22.30
N LEU A 20 14.31 14.03 22.45
CA LEU A 20 14.20 15.14 23.36
C LEU A 20 12.94 14.99 24.22
N GLU A 21 13.04 15.41 25.47
CA GLU A 21 11.86 15.42 26.34
C GLU A 21 10.90 16.56 25.94
N SER A 22 9.75 16.65 26.60
CA SER A 22 8.67 17.60 26.24
C SER A 22 9.07 19.07 26.24
N ASN A 23 10.17 19.45 26.88
CA ASN A 23 10.70 20.83 26.91
C ASN A 23 11.84 21.06 25.90
N TRP A 24 12.08 20.12 24.97
CA TRP A 24 13.16 20.15 23.97
C TRP A 24 14.59 20.05 24.53
N ASN A 25 14.77 19.52 25.75
CA ASN A 25 16.10 19.11 26.20
C ASN A 25 16.49 17.76 25.61
N TRP A 26 17.75 17.62 25.21
CA TRP A 26 18.31 16.38 24.69
C TRP A 26 18.30 15.27 25.76
N VAL A 27 17.90 14.07 25.37
CA VAL A 27 17.84 12.87 26.22
C VAL A 27 18.77 11.78 25.70
N SER A 28 18.66 11.47 24.41
CA SER A 28 19.44 10.41 23.77
C SER A 28 19.56 10.64 22.26
N SER A 29 20.36 9.79 21.60
CA SER A 29 20.51 9.78 20.15
C SER A 29 20.62 8.36 19.62
N GLU A 30 20.14 8.14 18.42
CA GLU A 30 20.33 6.89 17.66
C GLU A 30 20.66 7.20 16.20
N GLY A 31 21.38 6.30 15.52
CA GLY A 31 21.71 6.45 14.10
C GLY A 31 23.19 6.29 13.77
N ASN A 32 23.71 7.17 12.91
CA ASN A 32 24.88 6.98 12.03
C ASN A 32 24.59 6.10 10.81
N TRP A 33 23.38 6.24 10.28
CA TRP A 33 22.95 5.57 9.07
C TRP A 33 23.47 6.34 7.87
N GLY A 34 24.30 5.71 7.03
CA GLY A 34 24.77 6.36 5.79
C GLY A 34 23.58 6.84 4.97
N LEU A 35 23.67 8.00 4.30
CA LEU A 35 22.49 8.63 3.67
C LEU A 35 21.71 7.73 2.69
N ASN A 36 22.34 6.70 2.12
CA ASN A 36 21.72 5.75 1.20
C ASN A 36 21.42 4.38 1.85
N SER A 37 21.52 4.25 3.17
CA SER A 37 21.20 3.01 3.88
C SER A 37 19.69 2.90 4.11
N ALA A 38 19.19 1.66 4.23
CA ALA A 38 17.75 1.42 4.40
C ALA A 38 17.18 2.13 5.64
N GLU A 39 17.97 2.28 6.69
CA GLU A 39 17.58 2.98 7.92
C GLU A 39 17.48 4.49 7.68
N ALA A 40 18.44 5.10 6.97
CA ALA A 40 18.40 6.52 6.62
C ALA A 40 17.18 6.82 5.73
N LEU A 41 16.95 5.98 4.73
CA LEU A 41 15.83 6.06 3.81
C LEU A 41 14.49 5.86 4.55
N THR A 42 14.42 4.97 5.53
CA THR A 42 13.22 4.87 6.40
C THR A 42 12.96 6.19 7.14
N GLN A 43 14.00 6.86 7.62
CA GLN A 43 13.84 8.16 8.30
C GLN A 43 13.42 9.28 7.35
N GLU A 44 13.84 9.25 6.10
CA GLU A 44 13.31 10.16 5.08
C GLU A 44 11.80 10.05 4.99
N THR A 45 11.25 8.82 4.93
CA THR A 45 9.80 8.59 4.93
C THR A 45 9.13 9.07 6.22
N VAL A 46 9.70 8.78 7.39
CA VAL A 46 9.12 9.15 8.70
C VAL A 46 9.06 10.67 8.89
N PHE A 47 10.11 11.39 8.49
CA PHE A 47 10.21 12.84 8.66
C PHE A 47 9.73 13.63 7.43
N GLY A 48 9.47 12.95 6.30
CA GLY A 48 9.03 13.58 5.05
C GLY A 48 10.10 14.48 4.41
N VAL A 49 11.38 14.09 4.46
CA VAL A 49 12.50 14.87 3.93
C VAL A 49 13.38 14.05 3.00
N ASP A 50 13.88 14.68 1.92
CA ASP A 50 14.91 14.11 1.05
C ASP A 50 16.28 14.45 1.65
N ALA A 51 16.85 13.52 2.41
CA ALA A 51 18.07 13.73 3.15
C ALA A 51 19.31 13.43 2.31
N ASN A 52 19.25 12.52 1.35
CA ASN A 52 20.37 12.19 0.47
C ASN A 52 20.49 13.13 -0.75
N GLY A 53 19.44 13.88 -1.08
CA GLY A 53 19.37 14.85 -2.17
C GLY A 53 19.17 14.22 -3.54
N ASP A 54 18.61 13.01 -3.62
CA ASP A 54 18.38 12.29 -4.88
C ASP A 54 17.06 12.68 -5.58
N GLY A 55 16.28 13.57 -4.96
CA GLY A 55 14.98 14.01 -5.45
C GLY A 55 13.81 13.11 -5.06
N LYS A 56 14.04 12.11 -4.20
CA LYS A 56 13.02 11.21 -3.65
C LYS A 56 13.06 11.24 -2.13
N ILE A 57 11.95 10.82 -1.52
CA ILE A 57 11.85 10.59 -0.08
C ILE A 57 11.73 9.08 0.11
N GLY A 58 12.68 8.49 0.83
CA GLY A 58 12.66 7.07 1.15
C GLY A 58 13.44 6.20 0.16
N SER A 59 13.36 4.88 0.35
CA SER A 59 14.24 3.97 -0.41
C SER A 59 13.99 4.06 -1.91
N PRO A 60 15.02 4.18 -2.77
CA PRO A 60 14.84 4.23 -4.22
C PRO A 60 14.42 2.88 -4.83
N SER A 61 14.37 1.81 -4.04
CA SER A 61 13.99 0.47 -4.48
C SER A 61 12.55 0.13 -4.14
N SER A 62 11.80 -0.32 -5.15
CA SER A 62 10.59 -1.13 -5.00
C SER A 62 10.73 -2.20 -3.91
N LEU A 63 9.72 -2.30 -3.06
CA LEU A 63 9.58 -3.30 -2.00
C LEU A 63 8.78 -4.50 -2.49
N THR A 64 9.13 -5.69 -2.01
CA THR A 64 8.25 -6.86 -2.04
C THR A 64 7.81 -7.15 -0.62
N LEU A 65 6.57 -6.83 -0.29
CA LEU A 65 5.95 -7.07 1.00
C LEU A 65 5.17 -8.38 0.93
N THR A 66 5.51 -9.30 1.82
CA THR A 66 4.80 -10.57 1.97
C THR A 66 4.42 -10.75 3.43
N GLY A 67 3.12 -10.83 3.70
CA GLY A 67 2.59 -11.14 5.02
C GLY A 67 2.71 -12.63 5.35
N THR A 68 1.98 -13.05 6.36
CA THR A 68 2.07 -14.36 6.98
C THR A 68 0.80 -15.16 6.74
N SER A 69 0.44 -16.03 7.69
CA SER A 69 -0.86 -16.69 7.71
C SER A 69 -1.83 -16.04 8.72
N GLY A 70 -1.46 -14.90 9.29
CA GLY A 70 -2.26 -14.11 10.22
C GLY A 70 -2.72 -12.82 9.58
N ASN A 71 -3.42 -11.98 10.36
CA ASN A 71 -3.85 -10.66 9.89
C ASN A 71 -2.68 -9.68 9.99
N ASP A 72 -2.15 -9.24 8.86
CA ASP A 72 -0.97 -8.40 8.77
C ASP A 72 -1.32 -6.96 8.38
N ILE A 73 -0.41 -6.04 8.73
CA ILE A 73 -0.42 -4.66 8.24
C ILE A 73 0.82 -4.46 7.39
N LEU A 74 0.63 -4.25 6.08
CA LEU A 74 1.70 -4.03 5.11
C LEU A 74 1.68 -2.58 4.66
N ILE A 75 2.83 -1.91 4.70
CA ILE A 75 2.96 -0.49 4.38
C ILE A 75 4.07 -0.31 3.34
N GLY A 76 3.68 0.14 2.14
CA GLY A 76 4.58 0.47 1.05
C GLY A 76 5.34 1.78 1.24
N GLY A 77 6.29 2.00 0.34
CA GLY A 77 7.07 3.20 0.19
C GLY A 77 6.53 4.13 -0.89
N ALA A 78 7.42 4.91 -1.49
CA ALA A 78 7.08 5.89 -2.54
C ALA A 78 7.44 5.41 -3.96
N ASN A 79 7.67 4.11 -4.14
CA ASN A 79 8.03 3.52 -5.44
C ASN A 79 7.12 2.32 -5.71
N SER A 80 7.17 1.82 -6.94
CA SER A 80 6.36 0.67 -7.37
C SER A 80 6.63 -0.58 -6.54
N ASP A 81 5.76 -0.86 -5.58
CA ASP A 81 5.89 -1.97 -4.64
C ASP A 81 5.04 -3.17 -5.08
N THR A 82 5.33 -4.33 -4.50
CA THR A 82 4.55 -5.55 -4.68
C THR A 82 4.10 -6.09 -3.33
N PHE A 83 2.79 -6.29 -3.17
CA PHE A 83 2.17 -6.77 -1.95
C PHE A 83 1.59 -8.16 -2.14
N ASN A 84 1.83 -9.03 -1.16
CA ASN A 84 1.19 -10.33 -1.02
C ASN A 84 0.73 -10.42 0.43
N GLY A 85 -0.57 -10.25 0.69
CA GLY A 85 -1.12 -10.34 2.05
C GLY A 85 -0.82 -11.70 2.68
N GLY A 86 -1.15 -12.77 1.96
CA GLY A 86 -1.02 -14.13 2.47
C GLY A 86 -2.38 -14.62 2.97
N LEU A 87 -2.39 -15.53 3.94
CA LEU A 87 -3.66 -15.92 4.55
C LEU A 87 -3.96 -14.97 5.70
N GLY A 88 -5.21 -14.58 5.88
CA GLY A 88 -5.60 -13.66 6.94
C GLY A 88 -6.41 -12.49 6.37
N ASN A 89 -6.95 -11.66 7.25
CA ASN A 89 -7.58 -10.42 6.83
C ASN A 89 -6.53 -9.31 6.91
N ASP A 90 -5.89 -8.99 5.79
CA ASP A 90 -4.75 -8.09 5.78
C ASP A 90 -5.16 -6.64 5.51
N THR A 91 -4.33 -5.71 5.99
CA THR A 91 -4.48 -4.28 5.73
C THR A 91 -3.25 -3.75 5.00
N LEU A 92 -3.44 -3.33 3.76
CA LEU A 92 -2.36 -2.87 2.87
C LEU A 92 -2.48 -1.37 2.66
N TYR A 93 -1.39 -0.64 2.89
CA TYR A 93 -1.23 0.78 2.56
C TYR A 93 -0.21 0.89 1.43
N LEU A 94 -0.64 1.29 0.24
CA LEU A 94 0.22 1.26 -0.94
C LEU A 94 1.24 2.41 -0.98
N GLY A 95 0.90 3.56 -0.40
CA GLY A 95 1.69 4.78 -0.48
C GLY A 95 0.85 5.90 -1.11
N LEU A 96 0.65 7.02 -0.41
CA LEU A 96 -0.14 8.13 -0.97
C LEU A 96 0.69 8.97 -1.95
N ASN A 97 0.14 9.19 -3.15
CA ASN A 97 0.61 10.18 -4.13
C ASN A 97 2.06 10.00 -4.57
N ASP A 98 2.53 8.76 -4.62
CA ASP A 98 3.91 8.46 -4.99
C ASP A 98 4.15 8.40 -6.51
N ASN A 99 3.07 8.57 -7.30
CA ASN A 99 3.07 8.47 -8.77
C ASN A 99 3.70 7.18 -9.29
N SER A 100 3.69 6.13 -8.47
CA SER A 100 4.18 4.82 -8.82
C SER A 100 3.01 3.87 -9.03
N VAL A 101 3.29 2.75 -9.71
CA VAL A 101 2.30 1.70 -9.94
C VAL A 101 2.61 0.58 -8.97
N ASP A 102 1.76 0.39 -7.98
CA ASP A 102 1.88 -0.73 -7.05
C ASP A 102 1.15 -1.97 -7.57
N ASN A 103 1.60 -3.12 -7.09
CA ASN A 103 1.08 -4.40 -7.49
C ASN A 103 0.63 -5.20 -6.27
N VAL A 104 -0.68 -5.36 -6.11
CA VAL A 104 -1.29 -6.16 -5.06
C VAL A 104 -1.68 -7.51 -5.64
N ASN A 105 -1.17 -8.60 -5.07
CA ASN A 105 -1.55 -9.96 -5.44
C ASN A 105 -2.50 -10.53 -4.41
N TYR A 106 -3.58 -11.13 -4.90
CA TYR A 106 -4.57 -11.84 -4.10
C TYR A 106 -4.78 -13.25 -4.67
N THR A 107 -4.78 -14.26 -3.82
CA THR A 107 -5.08 -15.65 -4.18
C THR A 107 -6.38 -16.11 -3.54
N LEU A 108 -7.19 -16.89 -4.28
CA LEU A 108 -8.39 -17.48 -3.69
C LEU A 108 -8.06 -18.31 -2.45
N GLY A 109 -8.64 -17.92 -1.31
CA GLY A 109 -8.41 -18.58 -0.03
C GLY A 109 -7.65 -17.70 0.97
N ASP A 110 -7.12 -16.56 0.53
CA ASP A 110 -6.37 -15.61 1.37
C ASP A 110 -7.23 -14.97 2.48
N ALA A 111 -8.56 -15.06 2.39
CA ALA A 111 -9.57 -14.39 3.24
C ALA A 111 -9.90 -12.97 2.75
N THR A 112 -10.14 -11.99 3.63
CA THR A 112 -10.66 -10.68 3.22
C THR A 112 -9.70 -9.55 3.54
N ASP A 113 -9.15 -8.94 2.50
CA ASP A 113 -8.18 -7.85 2.64
C ASP A 113 -8.83 -6.48 2.52
N THR A 114 -8.16 -5.49 3.10
CA THR A 114 -8.47 -4.07 2.91
C THR A 114 -7.25 -3.36 2.36
N VAL A 115 -7.39 -2.74 1.19
CA VAL A 115 -6.34 -1.98 0.53
C VAL A 115 -6.69 -0.50 0.58
N TYR A 116 -5.79 0.30 1.12
CA TYR A 116 -5.89 1.75 1.19
C TYR A 116 -4.99 2.38 0.12
N GLN A 117 -5.35 3.60 -0.28
CA GLN A 117 -4.53 4.46 -1.15
C GLN A 117 -4.40 3.95 -2.59
N PHE A 118 -5.28 3.05 -3.01
CA PHE A 118 -5.32 2.51 -4.37
C PHE A 118 -5.67 3.59 -5.41
N VAL A 119 -4.76 3.85 -6.33
CA VAL A 119 -4.90 4.80 -7.44
C VAL A 119 -5.48 4.11 -8.67
N ARG A 120 -6.53 4.68 -9.25
CA ARG A 120 -7.20 4.15 -10.45
C ARG A 120 -6.71 4.82 -11.72
N GLY A 121 -6.96 4.17 -12.85
CA GLY A 121 -6.73 4.68 -14.19
C GLY A 121 -5.36 4.30 -14.75
N VAL A 122 -5.01 4.95 -15.87
CA VAL A 122 -3.72 4.77 -16.54
C VAL A 122 -2.61 5.23 -15.61
N GLY A 123 -1.64 4.34 -15.37
CA GLY A 123 -0.54 4.61 -14.44
C GLY A 123 -0.93 4.54 -12.97
N GLY A 124 -2.14 4.07 -12.64
CA GLY A 124 -2.52 3.69 -11.29
C GLY A 124 -2.18 2.22 -10.97
N ASP A 125 -2.54 1.82 -9.76
CA ASP A 125 -2.17 0.53 -9.16
C ASP A 125 -2.88 -0.65 -9.80
N LYS A 126 -2.35 -1.84 -9.51
CA LYS A 126 -2.82 -3.09 -10.07
C LYS A 126 -3.18 -4.07 -8.96
N LEU A 127 -4.37 -4.64 -9.05
CA LEU A 127 -4.81 -5.74 -8.20
C LEU A 127 -4.97 -7.00 -9.06
N ASN A 128 -4.13 -7.99 -8.78
CA ASN A 128 -4.01 -9.23 -9.54
C ASN A 128 -4.60 -10.39 -8.74
N PHE A 129 -5.66 -10.98 -9.26
CA PHE A 129 -6.32 -12.12 -8.66
C PHE A 129 -5.89 -13.43 -9.30
N THR A 130 -5.62 -14.45 -8.48
CA THR A 130 -5.29 -15.81 -8.93
C THR A 130 -6.31 -16.82 -8.39
N GLY A 131 -6.74 -17.76 -9.25
CA GLY A 131 -7.65 -18.85 -8.86
C GLY A 131 -9.13 -18.48 -8.85
N ILE A 132 -9.53 -17.35 -9.45
CA ILE A 132 -10.91 -16.84 -9.44
C ILE A 132 -11.32 -16.46 -10.86
N ALA A 133 -12.48 -16.94 -11.32
CA ALA A 133 -12.92 -16.75 -12.70
C ALA A 133 -13.81 -15.52 -12.92
N ASN A 134 -14.71 -15.25 -11.96
CA ASN A 134 -15.73 -14.21 -12.08
C ASN A 134 -15.78 -13.37 -10.81
N PHE A 135 -16.01 -12.07 -10.99
CA PHE A 135 -16.03 -11.09 -9.92
C PHE A 135 -17.23 -10.17 -10.04
N ASP A 136 -17.83 -9.86 -8.89
CA ASP A 136 -18.79 -8.78 -8.76
C ASP A 136 -18.09 -7.60 -8.07
N VAL A 137 -18.11 -6.45 -8.73
CA VAL A 137 -17.51 -5.21 -8.26
C VAL A 137 -18.62 -4.24 -7.88
N ILE A 138 -18.66 -3.83 -6.61
CA ILE A 138 -19.74 -3.03 -6.02
C ILE A 138 -19.17 -1.77 -5.40
N THR A 139 -19.84 -0.64 -5.63
CA THR A 139 -19.54 0.58 -4.88
C THR A 139 -20.27 0.57 -3.53
N SER A 140 -19.53 0.75 -2.43
CA SER A 140 -20.06 0.82 -1.07
C SER A 140 -19.56 2.10 -0.39
N GLY A 141 -20.39 3.15 -0.40
CA GLY A 141 -19.97 4.47 0.07
C GLY A 141 -18.81 5.02 -0.76
N THR A 142 -17.70 5.34 -0.11
CA THR A 142 -16.45 5.81 -0.74
C THR A 142 -15.53 4.69 -1.19
N SER A 143 -15.87 3.43 -0.92
CA SER A 143 -15.04 2.25 -1.18
C SER A 143 -15.60 1.38 -2.31
N THR A 144 -14.76 0.49 -2.83
CA THR A 144 -15.16 -0.55 -3.78
C THR A 144 -14.95 -1.93 -3.16
N LEU A 145 -15.97 -2.78 -3.24
CA LEU A 145 -15.92 -4.17 -2.82
C LEU A 145 -15.72 -5.05 -4.05
N VAL A 146 -14.72 -5.92 -3.99
CA VAL A 146 -14.52 -6.97 -4.99
C VAL A 146 -14.90 -8.31 -4.36
N ARG A 147 -15.88 -8.99 -4.96
CA ARG A 147 -16.44 -10.24 -4.46
C ARG A 147 -16.35 -11.34 -5.50
N VAL A 148 -16.41 -12.59 -5.06
CA VAL A 148 -16.63 -13.72 -5.97
C VAL A 148 -17.97 -13.53 -6.67
N GLY A 149 -17.95 -13.55 -8.00
CA GLY A 149 -19.15 -13.48 -8.84
C GLY A 149 -19.51 -14.83 -9.45
N ASP A 150 -20.72 -14.92 -9.98
CA ASP A 150 -21.20 -16.08 -10.74
C ASP A 150 -21.07 -15.90 -12.27
N GLY A 151 -20.61 -14.72 -12.71
CA GLY A 151 -20.45 -14.37 -14.12
C GLY A 151 -21.75 -13.89 -14.79
N ILE A 152 -22.81 -13.62 -14.01
CA ILE A 152 -24.10 -13.16 -14.52
C ILE A 152 -24.40 -11.76 -13.95
N ALA A 153 -24.41 -10.75 -14.81
CA ALA A 153 -24.75 -9.40 -14.40
C ALA A 153 -26.25 -9.26 -14.12
N ALA A 154 -26.62 -8.35 -13.20
CA ALA A 154 -27.99 -7.95 -12.91
C ALA A 154 -28.95 -9.09 -12.49
N ASN A 155 -28.44 -10.12 -11.80
CA ASN A 155 -29.25 -11.16 -11.19
C ASN A 155 -29.36 -10.97 -9.66
N THR A 156 -30.12 -11.85 -9.00
CA THR A 156 -30.26 -11.83 -7.54
C THR A 156 -29.02 -12.30 -6.77
N GLY A 157 -28.09 -12.97 -7.45
CA GLY A 157 -26.82 -13.43 -6.88
C GLY A 157 -25.72 -12.37 -6.87
N PHE A 158 -25.88 -11.31 -7.67
CA PHE A 158 -24.87 -10.27 -7.83
C PHE A 158 -24.50 -9.64 -6.50
N GLY A 159 -23.20 -9.69 -6.18
CA GLY A 159 -22.64 -9.08 -5.00
C GLY A 159 -22.91 -9.82 -3.68
N THR A 160 -23.50 -11.01 -3.75
CA THR A 160 -23.77 -11.85 -2.57
C THR A 160 -22.64 -12.82 -2.27
N GLY A 161 -21.71 -13.02 -3.20
CA GLY A 161 -20.55 -13.89 -3.03
C GLY A 161 -19.57 -13.40 -1.97
N GLN A 162 -18.59 -14.27 -1.66
CA GLN A 162 -17.54 -13.99 -0.70
C GLN A 162 -16.85 -12.66 -1.01
N LEU A 163 -16.67 -11.83 0.02
CA LEU A 163 -15.85 -10.63 -0.07
C LEU A 163 -14.37 -11.00 -0.09
N LEU A 164 -13.67 -10.55 -1.13
CA LEU A 164 -12.25 -10.84 -1.35
C LEU A 164 -11.41 -9.66 -0.88
N VAL A 165 -11.70 -8.47 -1.43
CA VAL A 165 -10.94 -7.25 -1.15
C VAL A 165 -11.88 -6.06 -1.03
N THR A 166 -11.61 -5.20 -0.06
CA THR A 166 -12.16 -3.84 0.04
C THR A 166 -11.09 -2.84 -0.39
N LEU A 167 -11.31 -2.14 -1.49
CA LEU A 167 -10.52 -0.97 -1.86
C LEU A 167 -11.09 0.23 -1.11
N SER A 168 -10.49 0.54 0.04
CA SER A 168 -10.97 1.55 0.96
C SER A 168 -10.70 2.96 0.42
N GLU A 169 -11.71 3.83 0.49
CA GLU A 169 -11.66 5.21 -0.02
C GLU A 169 -11.42 5.33 -1.54
N THR A 170 -11.46 4.20 -2.25
CA THR A 170 -11.37 4.12 -3.70
C THR A 170 -12.69 3.62 -4.26
N SER A 171 -13.49 4.51 -4.86
CA SER A 171 -14.80 4.21 -5.46
C SER A 171 -14.92 4.75 -6.89
N GLY A 172 -15.98 4.37 -7.61
CA GLY A 172 -16.26 4.87 -8.96
C GLY A 172 -15.52 4.10 -10.05
N PHE A 173 -15.16 2.84 -9.79
CA PHE A 173 -14.72 1.95 -10.85
C PHE A 173 -15.77 1.89 -11.96
N THR A 174 -15.30 1.95 -13.19
CA THR A 174 -16.07 1.73 -14.41
C THR A 174 -15.40 0.59 -15.17
N SER A 175 -16.08 -0.02 -16.12
CA SER A 175 -15.47 -1.04 -16.98
C SER A 175 -14.18 -0.55 -17.66
N ALA A 176 -14.08 0.76 -17.94
CA ALA A 176 -12.91 1.35 -18.58
C ALA A 176 -11.66 1.39 -17.68
N ASN A 177 -11.81 1.80 -16.42
CA ASN A 177 -10.66 1.87 -15.49
C ASN A 177 -10.40 0.52 -14.81
N ALA A 178 -11.42 -0.28 -14.56
CA ALA A 178 -11.25 -1.59 -13.96
C ALA A 178 -10.43 -2.54 -14.84
N ASN A 179 -10.61 -2.51 -16.17
CA ASN A 179 -9.79 -3.32 -17.08
C ASN A 179 -8.31 -2.90 -17.16
N ILE A 180 -7.95 -1.77 -16.54
CA ILE A 180 -6.57 -1.26 -16.47
C ILE A 180 -5.94 -1.52 -15.09
N ASN A 181 -6.77 -1.70 -14.06
CA ASN A 181 -6.31 -1.81 -12.67
C ASN A 181 -6.62 -3.19 -12.04
N LEU A 182 -7.63 -3.92 -12.51
CA LEU A 182 -8.05 -5.21 -11.95
C LEU A 182 -7.80 -6.34 -12.96
N PHE A 183 -7.15 -7.41 -12.53
CA PHE A 183 -6.70 -8.49 -13.39
C PHE A 183 -7.00 -9.87 -12.79
N GLY A 184 -7.18 -10.89 -13.62
CA GLY A 184 -7.31 -12.28 -13.18
C GLY A 184 -8.60 -13.00 -13.57
N GLY A 185 -9.61 -12.28 -14.08
CA GLY A 185 -10.85 -12.90 -14.57
C GLY A 185 -11.86 -11.89 -15.13
N ASN A 186 -13.14 -12.26 -15.11
CA ASN A 186 -14.23 -11.44 -15.64
C ASN A 186 -14.86 -10.58 -14.53
N PHE A 187 -14.78 -9.25 -14.67
CA PHE A 187 -15.32 -8.30 -13.71
C PHE A 187 -16.66 -7.74 -14.19
N LEU A 188 -17.69 -7.90 -13.38
CA LEU A 188 -19.02 -7.35 -13.59
C LEU A 188 -19.29 -6.25 -12.57
N PHE A 189 -20.00 -5.21 -13.01
CA PHE A 189 -20.19 -3.98 -12.24
C PHE A 189 -21.68 -3.72 -12.02
N ASN A 190 -22.01 -3.18 -10.85
CA ASN A 190 -23.31 -2.61 -10.52
C ASN A 190 -23.14 -1.45 -9.53
#